data_AF-A0A2H0YFS5-F1
#
_entry.id   AF-A0A2H0YFS5-F1
#
_cell.length_a   1.000
_cell.length_b   1.000
_cell.length_c   1.000
_cell.angle_alpha   90.00
_cell.angle_beta   90.00
_cell.angle_gamma   90.00
#
_symmetry.space_group_name_H-M   'P 1'
#
loop_
_entity.id
_entity.type
_entity.pdbx_description
1 polymer ?
#
loop_
_entity_poly.entity_id
_entity_poly.type
_entity_poly.pdbx_seq_one_letter_code
_entity_poly.pdbx_strand_id
1 'polypeptide(L)' 'MKRIDLPISKLSLAQKLDLMEKLWSELTRDDKKMKSPAWHEAILKDREQAFTAGKVTASDWEQSKKRIKKKIS' A
#
# COMPACT_ATOMS: atom_id res chain seq x y z
N MET A 1 -26.45 -8.52 0.25
CA MET A 1 -25.25 -8.40 1.12
C MET A 1 -25.63 -7.63 2.38
N LYS A 2 -25.27 -8.12 3.58
CA LYS A 2 -25.46 -7.35 4.82
C LYS A 2 -24.44 -6.20 4.83
N ARG A 3 -24.93 -4.97 4.99
CA ARG A 3 -24.06 -3.80 5.21
C ARG A 3 -23.75 -3.71 6.71
N ILE A 4 -22.51 -3.38 7.03
CA ILE A 4 -22.13 -3.00 8.40
C ILE A 4 -22.34 -1.50 8.51
N ASP A 5 -23.23 -1.07 9.40
CA ASP A 5 -23.42 0.34 9.71
C ASP A 5 -22.55 0.70 10.92
N LEU A 6 -21.48 1.45 10.66
CA LEU A 6 -20.59 1.99 11.70
C LEU A 6 -20.77 3.51 11.69
N PRO A 7 -20.84 4.17 12.85
CA PRO A 7 -20.93 5.63 12.93
C PRO A 7 -19.56 6.28 12.64
N ILE A 8 -19.01 6.05 11.44
CA ILE A 8 -17.68 6.51 11.01
C ILE A 8 -17.54 8.03 11.13
N SER A 9 -18.62 8.78 10.92
CA SER A 9 -18.64 10.24 11.07
C SER A 9 -18.29 10.70 12.50
N LYS A 10 -18.56 9.88 13.52
CA LYS A 10 -18.26 10.19 14.93
C LYS A 10 -16.80 9.88 15.33
N LEU A 11 -16.04 9.20 14.47
CA LEU A 11 -14.64 8.87 14.74
C LEU A 11 -13.73 10.07 14.46
N SER A 12 -12.75 10.28 15.34
CA SER A 12 -11.63 11.20 15.06
C SER A 12 -10.82 10.71 13.86
N LEU A 13 -9.98 11.59 13.28
CA LEU A 13 -9.09 11.20 12.19
C LEU A 13 -8.18 10.03 12.59
N ALA A 14 -7.59 10.08 13.79
CA ALA A 14 -6.73 9.01 14.30
C ALA A 14 -7.48 7.67 14.40
N GLN A 15 -8.72 7.68 14.91
CA GLN A 15 -9.55 6.47 15.00
C GLN A 15 -9.94 5.91 13.62
N LYS A 16 -10.18 6.79 12.64
CA LYS A 16 -10.45 6.36 11.26
C LYS A 16 -9.23 5.68 10.64
N LEU A 17 -8.04 6.24 10.86
CA LEU A 17 -6.79 5.67 10.36
C LEU A 17 -6.50 4.31 11.01
N ASP A 18 -6.62 4.20 12.34
CA ASP A 18 -6.46 2.93 13.06
C ASP A 18 -7.47 1.87 12.59
N LEU A 19 -8.74 2.26 12.40
CA LEU A 19 -9.76 1.35 11.85
C LEU A 19 -9.40 0.88 10.44
N MET A 20 -8.93 1.79 9.58
CA MET A 20 -8.50 1.46 8.22
C MET A 20 -7.31 0.49 8.23
N GLU A 21 -6.31 0.71 9.09
CA GLU A 21 -5.15 -0.17 9.23
C GLU A 21 -5.53 -1.57 9.72
N LYS A 22 -6.41 -1.66 10.73
CA LYS A 22 -6.92 -2.96 11.23
C LYS A 22 -7.69 -3.72 10.16
N LEU A 23 -8.58 -3.03 9.44
CA LEU A 23 -9.33 -3.64 8.33
C LEU A 23 -8.39 -4.11 7.23
N TRP A 24 -7.41 -3.28 6.86
CA TRP A 24 -6.42 -3.63 5.84
C TRP A 24 -5.60 -4.86 6.26
N SER A 25 -5.09 -4.88 7.48
CA SER A 25 -4.34 -6.01 8.04
C SER A 25 -5.14 -7.31 7.97
N GLU A 26 -6.39 -7.31 8.44
CA GLU A 26 -7.26 -8.48 8.38
C GLU A 26 -7.58 -8.94 6.95
N LEU A 27 -7.80 -8.00 6.02
CA LEU A 27 -8.04 -8.32 4.60
C LEU A 27 -6.82 -8.95 3.93
N THR A 28 -5.62 -8.50 4.30
CA THR A 28 -4.36 -8.98 3.72
C THR A 28 -3.77 -10.20 4.42
N ARG A 29 -4.39 -10.69 5.50
CA ARG A 29 -3.85 -11.80 6.31
C ARG A 29 -3.85 -13.15 5.58
N ASP A 30 -4.71 -13.30 4.59
CA ASP A 30 -4.83 -14.52 3.77
C ASP A 30 -4.60 -14.14 2.30
N ASP A 31 -3.35 -14.25 1.88
CA ASP A 31 -2.87 -14.01 0.51
C ASP A 31 -3.60 -14.84 -0.56
N LYS A 32 -4.22 -15.97 -0.17
CA LYS A 32 -5.01 -16.80 -1.07
C LYS A 32 -6.39 -16.22 -1.36
N LYS A 33 -6.94 -15.39 -0.46
CA LYS A 33 -8.26 -14.75 -0.64
C LYS A 33 -8.21 -13.59 -1.63
N MET A 34 -7.07 -12.90 -1.73
CA MET A 34 -6.89 -11.80 -2.66
C MET A 34 -5.75 -12.12 -3.63
N LYS A 35 -6.09 -12.80 -4.73
CA LYS A 35 -5.12 -13.02 -5.81
C LYS A 35 -4.75 -11.68 -6.44
N SER A 36 -3.46 -11.47 -6.62
CA SER A 36 -2.97 -10.37 -7.45
C SER A 36 -3.58 -10.45 -8.85
N PRO A 37 -3.91 -9.31 -9.49
CA PRO A 37 -4.34 -9.31 -10.88
C PRO A 37 -3.30 -9.97 -11.79
N ALA A 38 -3.74 -10.60 -12.88
CA ALA A 38 -2.85 -11.31 -13.81
C ALA A 38 -1.72 -10.42 -14.38
N TRP A 39 -1.97 -9.13 -14.56
CA TRP A 39 -0.95 -8.18 -15.05
C TRP A 39 0.16 -7.90 -14.03
N HIS A 40 -0.08 -8.14 -12.72
CA HIS A 40 0.84 -7.73 -11.65
C HIS A 40 2.16 -8.49 -11.69
N GLU A 41 2.11 -9.78 -12.03
CA GLU A 41 3.30 -10.64 -12.15
C GLU A 41 4.31 -10.09 -13.16
N ALA A 42 3.85 -9.73 -14.36
CA ALA A 42 4.72 -9.21 -15.42
C ALA A 42 5.44 -7.94 -14.96
N ILE A 43 4.72 -7.01 -14.31
CA ILE A 43 5.30 -5.77 -13.80
C ILE A 43 6.33 -6.03 -12.69
N LEU A 44 6.06 -6.98 -11.78
CA LEU A 44 7.01 -7.33 -10.73
C LEU A 44 8.30 -7.91 -11.33
N LYS A 45 8.18 -8.81 -12.30
CA LYS A 45 9.31 -9.42 -13.00
C LYS A 45 10.16 -8.38 -13.73
N ASP A 46 9.53 -7.46 -14.45
CA ASP A 46 10.24 -6.38 -15.15
C ASP A 46 11.00 -5.48 -14.18
N ARG A 47 10.38 -5.14 -13.03
CA ARG A 47 11.02 -4.32 -11.98
C ARG A 47 12.18 -5.03 -11.31
N GLU A 48 12.03 -6.31 -11.02
CA GLU A 48 13.09 -7.14 -10.44
C GLU A 48 14.29 -7.22 -11.39
N GLN A 49 14.06 -7.51 -12.67
CA GLN A 49 15.12 -7.52 -13.68
C GLN A 49 15.84 -6.18 -13.81
N ALA A 50 15.08 -5.07 -13.83
CA ALA A 50 15.67 -3.74 -13.87
C ALA A 50 16.53 -3.44 -12.63
N PHE A 51 16.11 -3.91 -11.45
CA PHE A 51 16.84 -3.74 -10.20
C PHE A 51 18.14 -4.54 -10.19
N THR A 52 18.08 -5.82 -10.54
CA THR A 52 19.27 -6.69 -10.67
C THR A 52 20.25 -6.17 -11.73
N ALA A 53 19.74 -5.60 -12.83
CA ALA A 53 20.55 -4.98 -13.87
C ALA A 53 21.10 -3.58 -13.50
N GLY A 54 20.82 -3.07 -12.29
CA GLY A 54 21.28 -1.76 -11.82
C GLY A 54 20.61 -0.56 -12.52
N LYS A 55 19.54 -0.78 -13.27
CA LYS A 55 18.79 0.28 -13.98
C LYS A 55 17.86 1.05 -13.05
N VAL A 56 17.50 0.48 -11.92
CA VAL A 56 16.76 1.13 -10.84
C VAL A 56 17.43 0.85 -9.51
N THR A 57 17.35 1.81 -8.58
CA THR A 57 17.94 1.70 -7.24
C THR A 57 16.87 1.83 -6.17
N ALA A 58 17.09 1.16 -5.05
CA ALA A 58 16.31 1.38 -3.85
C ALA A 58 16.79 2.65 -3.16
N SER A 59 15.87 3.44 -2.62
CA SER A 59 16.21 4.57 -1.76
C SER A 59 15.58 4.38 -0.39
N ASP A 60 16.30 4.84 0.64
CA ASP A 60 15.76 4.89 1.99
C ASP A 60 14.42 5.62 2.02
N TRP A 61 13.49 5.13 2.84
CA TRP A 61 12.11 5.60 2.87
C TRP A 61 12.01 7.05 3.37
N GLU A 62 12.75 7.40 4.41
CA GLU A 62 12.76 8.77 4.94
C GLU A 62 13.37 9.75 3.93
N GLN A 63 14.44 9.37 3.26
CA GLN A 63 15.03 10.16 2.18
C GLN A 63 14.05 10.36 1.01
N SER A 64 13.31 9.31 0.65
CA SER A 64 12.29 9.35 -0.40
C SER A 64 11.17 10.34 -0.06
N LYS A 65 10.63 10.26 1.16
CA LYS A 65 9.62 11.22 1.64
C LYS A 65 10.11 12.66 1.58
N LYS A 66 11.35 12.93 2.03
CA LYS A 66 11.96 14.27 1.95
C LYS A 66 12.08 14.77 0.51
N ARG A 67 12.53 13.92 -0.41
CA ARG A 67 12.67 14.25 -1.84
C ARG A 67 11.32 14.58 -2.48
N ILE A 68 10.29 13.79 -2.20
CA ILE A 68 8.93 14.00 -2.71
C ILE A 68 8.35 15.31 -2.18
N LYS A 69 8.45 15.55 -0.86
CA LYS A 69 7.97 16.80 -0.24
C LYS A 69 8.60 18.04 -0.89
N LYS A 70 9.91 18.01 -1.17
CA LYS A 70 10.61 19.11 -1.86
C LYS A 70 10.16 19.36 -3.31
N LYS A 71 9.55 18.38 -3.97
CA LYS A 71 9.08 18.52 -5.36
C LYS A 71 7.62 18.99 -5.48
N ILE A 72 6.86 18.89 -4.39
CA ILE A 72 5.42 19.17 -4.35
C ILE A 72 5.12 20.48 -3.61
N SER A 73 6.01 20.95 -2.74
CA SER A 73 6.01 22.34 -2.22
C SER A 73 6.63 23.30 -3.23
#